data_AF-A0A534AIZ6-F1
#
_entry.id   AF-A0A534AIZ6-F1
#
_cell.length_a   1.000
_cell.length_b   1.000
_cell.length_c   1.000
_cell.angle_alpha   90.00
_cell.angle_beta   90.00
_cell.angle_gamma   90.00
#
_symmetry.space_group_name_H-M   'P 1'
#
loop_
_entity.id
_entity.type
_entity.pdbx_description
1 polymer ?
#
loop_
_entity_poly.entity_id
_entity_poly.type
_entity_poly.pdbx_seq_one_letter_code
_entity_poly.pdbx_strand_id
1 'polypeptide(L)'
;MSARPEQQRIEANGGWVNGAAAFVGDNPARGAVITYYQRTRHLFGKLRIEVLDASGALIDELPASTRRGLNRVVWTMHRRAPHVPPAAQLAFAGTQGPRVLPGTYTVRLHKNDTVYDSQVTLGLDRRVKWTPADRKAQYEAAMKVYALFNDESALFGRIAGLREQVAEAGKGRPKGEALLRRLEDFDGKLDAIRKKIVATKEGGAITGEERLREHTDQLYGAITSWEMGCG
;
A
#
# COMPACT_ATOMS: atom_id res chain seq x y z
N MET A 1 12.15 22.18 22.69
CA MET A 1 13.28 21.39 22.17
C MET A 1 12.84 20.78 20.85
N SER A 2 13.35 21.26 19.72
CA SER A 2 13.02 20.69 18.40
C SER A 2 13.68 19.32 18.29
N ALA A 3 12.89 18.25 18.14
CA ALA A 3 13.43 16.93 17.82
C ALA A 3 14.15 17.00 16.46
N ARG A 4 15.23 16.22 16.30
CA ARG A 4 15.92 16.10 15.01
C ARG A 4 14.96 15.47 14.00
N PRO A 5 14.97 15.90 12.72
CA PRO A 5 14.11 15.31 11.70
C PRO A 5 14.41 13.82 11.52
N GLU A 6 13.36 13.02 11.37
CA GLU A 6 13.48 11.60 11.10
C GLU A 6 13.93 11.41 9.65
N GLN A 7 14.96 10.59 9.44
CA GLN A 7 15.53 10.38 8.12
C GLN A 7 14.98 9.11 7.48
N GLN A 8 14.56 9.21 6.23
CA GLN A 8 14.25 8.06 5.40
C GLN A 8 15.53 7.35 4.99
N ARG A 9 16.06 6.52 5.89
CA ARG A 9 17.28 5.75 5.63
C ARG A 9 17.04 4.71 4.54
N ILE A 10 17.97 4.67 3.60
CA ILE A 10 17.96 3.75 2.46
C ILE A 10 19.04 2.71 2.74
N GLU A 11 18.66 1.45 2.75
CA GLU A 11 19.62 0.37 2.98
C GLU A 11 20.26 -0.05 1.66
N ALA A 12 21.59 -0.02 1.63
CA ALA A 12 22.33 -0.80 0.66
C ALA A 12 22.38 -2.25 1.17
N ASN A 13 21.86 -3.19 0.40
CA ASN A 13 22.00 -4.62 0.70
C ASN A 13 23.45 -5.02 0.38
N GLY A 14 24.33 -4.95 1.38
CA GLY A 14 25.75 -5.26 1.23
C GLY A 14 26.33 -5.86 2.50
N GLY A 15 26.29 -7.18 2.61
CA GLY A 15 26.94 -7.90 3.70
C GLY A 15 26.93 -9.41 3.49
N TRP A 16 28.10 -9.99 3.24
CA TRP A 16 28.32 -11.42 3.42
C TRP A 16 28.26 -11.78 4.90
N VAL A 17 27.91 -13.03 5.20
CA VAL A 17 27.92 -13.61 6.56
C VAL A 17 29.28 -13.40 7.23
N ASN A 18 29.37 -12.44 8.16
CA ASN A 18 30.52 -12.30 9.03
C ASN A 18 30.31 -13.18 10.27
N GLY A 19 31.35 -13.94 10.64
CA GLY A 19 31.32 -14.95 11.69
C GLY A 19 30.92 -14.45 13.09
N ALA A 20 30.83 -15.41 14.02
CA ALA A 20 30.13 -15.37 15.31
C ALA A 20 30.52 -14.31 16.36
N ALA A 21 31.28 -13.25 16.00
CA ALA A 21 31.72 -12.20 16.92
C ALA A 21 31.39 -10.76 16.46
N ALA A 22 30.51 -10.59 15.46
CA ALA A 22 30.01 -9.27 15.09
C ALA A 22 28.80 -8.89 15.96
N PHE A 23 29.01 -8.05 16.99
CA PHE A 23 27.91 -7.32 17.62
C PHE A 23 27.49 -6.19 16.68
N VAL A 24 26.44 -6.42 15.89
CA VAL A 24 25.76 -5.36 15.16
C VAL A 24 24.69 -4.84 16.10
N GLY A 25 24.87 -3.62 16.63
CA GLY A 25 23.82 -2.97 17.40
C GLY A 25 22.53 -2.86 16.59
N ASP A 26 21.38 -2.98 17.24
CA ASP A 26 20.07 -2.96 16.57
C ASP A 26 20.01 -1.79 15.58
N ASN A 27 19.80 -2.12 14.31
CA ASN A 27 19.58 -1.13 13.28
C ASN A 27 18.36 -0.29 13.71
N PRO A 28 18.44 1.05 13.75
CA PRO A 28 17.31 1.87 14.15
C PRO A 28 16.07 1.51 13.34
N ALA A 29 14.91 1.60 13.99
CA ALA A 29 13.63 1.27 13.36
C ALA A 29 13.54 1.92 11.97
N ARG A 30 13.17 1.13 10.94
CA ARG A 30 13.01 1.59 9.56
C ARG A 30 11.74 2.45 9.41
N GLY A 31 11.70 3.58 10.10
CA GLY A 31 10.48 4.38 10.22
C GLY A 31 10.57 5.51 11.24
N ALA A 32 9.64 6.45 11.14
CA ALA A 32 9.48 7.51 12.12
C ALA A 32 8.85 6.93 13.38
N VAL A 33 9.46 7.21 14.53
CA VAL A 33 9.04 6.66 15.82
C VAL A 33 8.05 7.61 16.46
N ILE A 34 6.82 7.15 16.64
CA ILE A 34 5.76 7.91 17.30
C ILE A 34 5.61 7.38 18.72
N THR A 35 5.85 8.24 19.70
CA THR A 35 5.71 7.92 21.13
C THR A 35 4.56 8.70 21.72
N TYR A 36 3.66 8.02 22.42
CA TYR A 36 2.52 8.63 23.10
C TYR A 36 2.29 8.01 24.46
N TYR A 37 1.69 8.77 25.37
CA TYR A 37 1.44 8.36 26.74
C TYR A 37 -0.05 8.15 26.99
N GLN A 38 -0.38 7.06 27.68
CA GLN A 38 -1.73 6.77 28.15
C GLN A 38 -1.77 6.68 29.67
N ARG A 39 -2.47 7.63 30.31
CA ARG A 39 -2.65 7.66 31.77
C ARG A 39 -3.36 6.41 32.29
N THR A 40 -4.35 5.94 31.54
CA THR A 40 -5.15 4.75 31.86
C THR A 40 -5.18 3.82 30.65
N ARG A 41 -5.38 2.51 30.90
CA ARG A 41 -5.57 1.53 29.83
C ARG A 41 -6.82 1.92 29.04
N HIS A 42 -6.73 1.90 27.71
CA HIS A 42 -7.89 2.07 26.85
C HIS A 42 -8.71 0.78 26.83
N LEU A 43 -9.97 0.84 27.27
CA LEU A 43 -10.82 -0.34 27.39
C LEU A 43 -11.93 -0.37 26.33
N PHE A 44 -12.50 0.79 26.02
CA PHE A 44 -13.66 0.91 25.12
C PHE A 44 -13.55 2.14 24.25
N GLY A 45 -14.17 2.06 23.08
CA GLY A 45 -14.25 3.15 22.13
C GLY A 45 -13.05 3.23 21.19
N LYS A 46 -13.07 4.26 20.34
CA LYS A 46 -12.15 4.44 19.23
C LYS A 46 -10.74 4.75 19.74
N LEU A 47 -9.75 4.03 19.24
CA LEU A 47 -8.33 4.34 19.43
C LEU A 47 -7.58 4.05 18.14
N ARG A 48 -7.11 5.10 17.47
CA ARG A 48 -6.32 4.98 16.24
C ARG A 48 -5.39 6.16 16.06
N ILE A 49 -4.31 5.95 15.30
CA ILE A 49 -3.37 6.99 14.94
C ILE A 49 -3.44 7.18 13.43
N GLU A 50 -3.69 8.40 13.00
CA GLU A 50 -3.69 8.80 11.59
C GLU A 50 -2.41 9.57 11.30
N VAL A 51 -1.83 9.37 10.12
CA VAL A 51 -0.76 10.22 9.60
C VAL A 51 -1.31 11.00 8.42
N LEU A 52 -1.18 12.32 8.48
CA LEU A 52 -1.75 13.27 7.55
C LEU A 52 -0.63 14.08 6.88
N ASP A 53 -0.77 14.39 5.61
CA ASP A 53 0.15 15.31 4.93
C ASP A 53 -0.17 16.79 5.21
N ALA A 54 0.59 17.69 4.60
CA ALA A 54 0.42 19.14 4.75
C ALA A 54 -0.94 19.67 4.24
N SER A 55 -1.63 18.92 3.37
CA SER A 55 -2.99 19.25 2.91
C SER A 55 -4.09 18.71 3.83
N GLY A 56 -3.73 17.89 4.82
CA GLY A 56 -4.67 17.18 5.69
C GLY A 56 -5.17 15.87 5.09
N ALA A 57 -4.59 15.39 3.98
CA ALA A 57 -4.97 14.11 3.41
C ALA A 57 -4.38 12.95 4.21
N LEU A 58 -5.18 11.91 4.43
CA LEU A 58 -4.73 10.69 5.12
C LEU A 58 -3.69 9.96 4.27
N ILE A 59 -2.53 9.72 4.86
CA ILE A 59 -1.40 8.99 4.29
C ILE A 59 -1.40 7.55 4.76
N ASP A 60 -1.56 7.34 6.06
CA ASP A 60 -1.53 6.02 6.68
C ASP A 60 -2.32 6.00 7.99
N GLU A 61 -2.78 4.82 8.40
CA GLU A 61 -3.42 4.58 9.69
C GLU A 61 -2.61 3.54 10.45
N LEU A 62 -2.15 3.91 11.64
CA LEU A 62 -1.26 3.09 12.46
C LEU A 62 -2.03 2.45 13.62
N PRO A 63 -1.68 1.21 13.99
CA PRO A 63 -2.27 0.58 15.16
C PRO A 63 -1.88 1.33 16.43
N ALA A 64 -2.89 1.61 17.26
CA ALA A 64 -2.69 2.17 18.58
C ALA A 64 -2.80 1.07 19.65
N SER A 65 -1.75 0.90 20.44
CA SER A 65 -1.73 0.05 21.62
C SER A 65 -2.72 0.58 22.66
N THR A 66 -3.46 -0.31 23.31
CA THR A 66 -4.40 0.04 24.38
C THR A 66 -3.75 0.10 25.77
N ARG A 67 -2.45 -0.21 25.88
CA ARG A 67 -1.74 -0.37 27.15
C ARG A 67 -1.58 0.96 27.89
N ARG A 68 -1.74 0.93 29.22
CA ARG A 68 -1.37 2.05 30.10
C ARG A 68 0.14 2.31 30.01
N GLY A 69 0.55 3.57 30.06
CA GLY A 69 1.94 3.99 30.06
C GLY A 69 2.41 4.54 28.72
N LEU A 70 3.73 4.54 28.51
CA LEU A 70 4.34 4.93 27.25
C LEU A 70 4.13 3.83 26.20
N ASN A 71 3.68 4.24 25.03
CA ASN A 71 3.49 3.38 23.87
C ASN A 71 4.28 3.95 22.69
N ARG A 72 4.88 3.05 21.91
CA ARG A 72 5.68 3.39 20.75
C ARG A 72 5.12 2.65 19.53
N VAL A 73 4.87 3.38 18.46
CA VAL A 73 4.51 2.83 17.15
C VAL A 73 5.49 3.36 16.12
N VAL A 74 5.81 2.53 15.12
CA VAL A 74 6.73 2.90 14.04
C VAL A 74 5.90 3.10 12.78
N TRP A 75 5.98 4.29 12.21
CA TRP A 75 5.45 4.54 10.88
C TRP A 75 6.55 4.30 9.86
N THR A 76 6.32 3.42 8.89
CA THR A 76 7.31 3.07 7.86
C THR A 76 7.61 4.21 6.88
N MET A 77 6.93 5.37 7.00
CA MET A 77 7.03 6.51 6.09
C MET A 77 6.56 6.20 4.66
N HIS A 78 5.66 5.24 4.52
CA HIS A 78 4.96 4.94 3.27
C HIS A 78 3.52 5.39 3.39
N ARG A 79 2.91 5.68 2.24
CA ARG A 79 1.45 5.70 2.13
C ARG A 79 0.93 4.26 2.29
N ARG A 80 -0.34 4.12 2.66
CA ARG A 80 -1.04 2.83 2.57
C ARG A 80 -0.87 2.21 1.17
N ALA A 81 -0.69 0.90 1.12
CA ALA A 81 -0.62 0.15 -0.14
C ALA A 81 -1.83 0.41 -1.05
N PRO A 82 -1.65 0.37 -2.39
CA PRO A 82 -2.78 0.45 -3.31
C PRO A 82 -3.71 -0.75 -3.13
N HIS A 83 -4.95 -0.61 -3.55
CA HIS A 83 -5.80 -1.77 -3.76
C HIS A 83 -5.36 -2.46 -5.04
N VAL A 84 -4.96 -3.72 -4.93
CA VAL A 84 -4.57 -4.55 -6.06
C VAL A 84 -5.68 -5.57 -6.33
N PRO A 85 -6.10 -5.78 -7.59
CA PRO A 85 -7.12 -6.76 -7.88
C PRO A 85 -6.63 -8.17 -7.52
N PRO A 86 -7.49 -9.04 -6.95
CA PRO A 86 -7.11 -10.40 -6.57
C PRO A 86 -6.81 -11.23 -7.82
N ALA A 87 -5.70 -11.95 -7.79
CA ALA A 87 -5.26 -12.86 -8.85
C ALA A 87 -4.50 -14.04 -8.24
N ALA A 88 -4.19 -15.05 -9.06
CA ALA A 88 -3.46 -16.25 -8.60
C ALA A 88 -2.03 -15.94 -8.12
N GLN A 89 -1.41 -14.87 -8.64
CA GLN A 89 -0.07 -14.44 -8.25
C GLN A 89 -0.10 -13.26 -7.29
N LEU A 90 0.91 -13.16 -6.44
CA LEU A 90 1.12 -11.97 -5.63
C LEU A 90 1.75 -10.84 -6.47
N ALA A 91 1.19 -9.64 -6.39
CA ALA A 91 1.79 -8.41 -6.89
C ALA A 91 2.68 -7.84 -5.79
N PHE A 92 3.98 -8.14 -5.85
CA PHE A 92 4.90 -7.87 -4.76
C PHE A 92 5.08 -6.37 -4.54
N ALA A 93 5.21 -5.58 -5.60
CA ALA A 93 5.39 -4.15 -5.49
C ALA A 93 4.13 -3.49 -4.92
N GLY A 94 2.95 -3.91 -5.38
CA GLY A 94 1.65 -3.45 -4.88
C GLY A 94 1.35 -3.78 -3.41
N THR A 95 2.18 -4.58 -2.72
CA THR A 95 2.03 -4.82 -1.27
C THR A 95 2.46 -3.64 -0.39
N GLN A 96 3.17 -2.67 -0.95
CA GLN A 96 3.63 -1.48 -0.24
C GLN A 96 3.19 -0.22 -0.99
N GLY A 97 2.73 0.80 -0.25
CA GLY A 97 2.48 2.11 -0.85
C GLY A 97 3.78 2.85 -1.10
N PRO A 98 3.78 3.92 -1.91
CA PRO A 98 5.00 4.63 -2.20
C PRO A 98 5.50 5.34 -0.94
N ARG A 99 6.83 5.38 -0.77
CA ARG A 99 7.46 6.17 0.29
C ARG A 99 7.10 7.64 0.10
N VAL A 100 6.73 8.31 1.17
CA VAL A 100 6.23 9.69 1.11
C VAL A 100 7.36 10.69 0.89
N LEU A 101 7.04 11.88 0.39
CA LEU A 101 8.04 12.93 0.20
C LEU A 101 8.56 13.48 1.54
N PRO A 102 9.82 13.94 1.59
CA PRO A 102 10.31 14.75 2.71
C PRO A 102 9.40 15.95 2.96
N GLY A 103 9.15 16.27 4.22
CA GLY A 103 8.19 17.29 4.60
C GLY A 103 7.69 17.12 6.02
N THR A 104 6.73 17.95 6.42
CA THR A 104 6.10 17.88 7.74
C THR A 104 4.76 17.17 7.63
N TYR A 105 4.56 16.16 8.47
CA TYR A 105 3.35 15.36 8.56
C TYR A 105 2.73 15.54 9.94
N THR A 106 1.40 15.49 9.99
CA THR A 106 0.65 15.52 11.25
C THR A 106 0.31 14.11 11.66
N VAL A 107 0.75 13.72 12.86
CA VAL A 107 0.35 12.49 13.53
C VAL A 107 -0.79 12.81 14.46
N ARG A 108 -1.97 12.25 14.17
CA ARG A 108 -3.21 12.50 14.88
C ARG A 108 -3.67 11.26 15.64
N LEU A 109 -3.63 11.31 16.96
CA LEU A 109 -4.19 10.27 17.83
C LEU A 109 -5.65 10.60 18.14
N HIS A 110 -6.56 9.72 17.71
CA HIS A 110 -7.95 9.71 18.15
C HIS A 110 -8.09 8.82 19.37
N LYS A 111 -8.61 9.36 20.47
CA LYS A 111 -8.98 8.61 21.67
C LYS A 111 -10.40 9.00 22.08
N ASN A 112 -11.37 8.14 21.74
CA ASN A 112 -12.79 8.47 21.81
C ASN A 112 -13.08 9.77 21.05
N ASP A 113 -13.64 10.78 21.73
CA ASP A 113 -13.95 12.09 21.14
C ASP A 113 -12.80 13.10 21.28
N THR A 114 -11.70 12.71 21.93
CA THR A 114 -10.51 13.57 22.05
C THR A 114 -9.51 13.30 20.93
N VAL A 115 -8.99 14.37 20.35
CA VAL A 115 -7.98 14.34 19.30
C VAL A 115 -6.69 15.00 19.81
N TYR A 116 -5.56 14.36 19.55
CA TYR A 116 -4.23 14.89 19.86
C TYR A 116 -3.39 14.91 18.60
N ASP A 117 -2.87 16.08 18.24
CA ASP A 117 -2.02 16.26 17.08
C ASP A 117 -0.56 16.49 17.51
N SER A 118 0.36 15.92 16.73
CA SER A 118 1.79 16.17 16.83
C SER A 118 2.39 16.24 15.43
N GLN A 119 3.53 16.89 15.28
CA GLN A 119 4.21 17.01 13.99
C GLN A 119 5.43 16.09 13.93
N VAL A 120 5.64 15.49 12.77
CA VAL A 120 6.84 14.73 12.42
C VAL A 120 7.43 15.33 11.15
N THR A 121 8.68 15.77 11.21
CA THR A 121 9.41 16.27 10.04
C THR A 121 10.28 15.16 9.48
N LEU A 122 10.04 14.83 8.22
CA LEU A 122 10.80 13.85 7.45
C LEU A 122 11.85 14.54 6.59
N GLY A 123 13.10 14.09 6.70
CA GLY A 123 14.21 14.51 5.85
C GLY A 123 14.68 13.41 4.92
N LEU A 124 15.34 13.82 3.81
CA LEU A 124 16.12 12.89 3.00
C LEU A 124 17.31 12.36 3.79
N ASP A 125 17.69 11.12 3.53
CA ASP A 125 18.99 10.60 3.96
C ASP A 125 20.10 11.41 3.27
N ARG A 126 21.04 11.93 4.06
CA ARG A 126 22.16 12.75 3.57
C ARG A 126 23.10 12.01 2.61
N ARG A 127 22.99 10.70 2.51
CA ARG A 127 23.82 9.84 1.65
C ARG A 127 23.29 9.71 0.22
N VAL A 128 22.08 10.18 -0.05
CA VAL A 128 21.47 10.08 -1.38
C VAL A 128 22.08 11.09 -2.34
N LYS A 129 22.23 10.68 -3.60
CA LYS A 129 22.77 11.54 -4.67
C LYS A 129 21.68 12.26 -5.48
N TRP A 130 20.42 11.90 -5.28
CA TRP A 130 19.29 12.49 -6.02
C TRP A 130 18.83 13.79 -5.40
N THR A 131 18.26 14.67 -6.22
CA THR A 131 17.70 15.93 -5.76
C THR A 131 16.28 15.74 -5.21
N PRO A 132 15.77 16.69 -4.39
CA PRO A 132 14.36 16.70 -4.01
C PRO A 132 13.40 16.73 -5.20
N ALA A 133 13.80 17.33 -6.33
CA ALA A 133 13.01 17.36 -7.55
C ALA A 133 12.90 15.97 -8.19
N ASP A 134 14.01 15.21 -8.25
CA ASP A 134 14.00 13.82 -8.74
C ASP A 134 13.08 12.95 -7.88
N ARG A 135 13.16 13.12 -6.56
CA ARG A 135 12.32 12.39 -5.61
C ARG A 135 10.83 12.70 -5.80
N LYS A 136 10.51 13.97 -6.08
CA LYS A 136 9.14 14.40 -6.39
C LYS A 136 8.64 13.79 -7.69
N ALA A 137 9.44 13.84 -8.77
CA ALA A 137 9.07 13.26 -10.06
C ALA A 137 8.84 11.74 -9.96
N GLN A 138 9.70 11.03 -9.24
CA GLN A 138 9.54 9.60 -8.99
C GLN A 138 8.27 9.31 -8.17
N TYR A 139 7.96 10.12 -7.14
CA TYR A 139 6.75 9.94 -6.33
C TYR A 139 5.49 10.15 -7.16
N GLU A 140 5.47 11.19 -7.99
CA GLU A 140 4.35 11.47 -8.89
C GLU A 140 4.15 10.35 -9.92
N ALA A 141 5.23 9.79 -10.47
CA ALA A 141 5.17 8.63 -11.35
C ALA A 141 4.63 7.39 -10.61
N ALA A 142 5.11 7.11 -9.39
CA ALA A 142 4.62 6.01 -8.57
C ALA A 142 3.14 6.17 -8.23
N MET A 143 2.70 7.40 -7.94
CA MET A 143 1.29 7.71 -7.64
C MET A 143 0.36 7.53 -8.84
N LYS A 144 0.84 7.72 -10.09
CA LYS A 144 0.05 7.40 -11.29
C LYS A 144 -0.22 5.90 -11.40
N VAL A 145 0.80 5.08 -11.15
CA VAL A 145 0.65 3.61 -11.19
C VAL A 145 -0.13 3.10 -9.98
N TYR A 146 0.02 3.74 -8.81
CA TYR A 146 -0.84 3.53 -7.64
C TYR A 146 -2.32 3.75 -7.95
N ALA A 147 -2.65 4.85 -8.65
CA ALA A 147 -4.02 5.13 -9.07
C ALA A 147 -4.52 4.06 -10.06
N LEU A 148 -3.68 3.64 -11.00
CA LEU A 148 -4.01 2.56 -11.94
C LEU A 148 -4.38 1.25 -11.24
N PHE A 149 -3.64 0.83 -10.22
CA PHE A 149 -4.01 -0.34 -9.41
C PHE A 149 -5.41 -0.22 -8.79
N ASN A 150 -5.74 0.95 -8.24
CA ASN A 150 -7.06 1.19 -7.65
C ASN A 150 -8.16 1.16 -8.72
N ASP A 151 -7.91 1.72 -9.91
CA ASP A 151 -8.85 1.71 -11.03
C ASP A 151 -9.08 0.29 -11.55
N GLU A 152 -8.02 -0.51 -11.68
CA GLU A 152 -8.09 -1.94 -12.02
C GLU A 152 -8.92 -2.71 -10.99
N SER A 153 -8.67 -2.49 -9.69
CA SER A 153 -9.45 -3.10 -8.61
C SER A 153 -10.92 -2.72 -8.64
N ALA A 154 -11.22 -1.43 -8.85
CA ALA A 154 -12.59 -0.93 -8.94
C ALA A 154 -13.32 -1.48 -10.17
N LEU A 155 -12.63 -1.60 -11.30
CA LEU A 155 -13.17 -2.23 -12.51
C LEU A 155 -13.41 -3.73 -12.30
N PHE A 156 -12.44 -4.43 -11.72
CA PHE A 156 -12.56 -5.85 -11.40
C PHE A 156 -13.76 -6.12 -10.48
N GLY A 157 -13.91 -5.33 -9.41
CA GLY A 157 -15.03 -5.44 -8.48
C GLY A 157 -16.39 -5.19 -9.15
N ARG A 158 -16.49 -4.17 -10.02
CA ARG A 158 -17.70 -3.91 -10.82
C ARG A 158 -18.05 -5.07 -11.74
N ILE A 159 -17.05 -5.65 -12.43
CA ILE A 159 -17.25 -6.82 -13.27
C ILE A 159 -17.74 -8.00 -12.45
N ALA A 160 -17.11 -8.29 -11.30
CA ALA A 160 -17.53 -9.38 -10.42
C ALA A 160 -18.99 -9.20 -9.97
N GLY A 161 -19.37 -8.02 -9.50
CA GLY A 161 -20.75 -7.73 -9.09
C GLY A 161 -21.77 -7.84 -10.22
N LEU A 162 -21.42 -7.43 -11.45
CA LEU A 162 -22.30 -7.62 -12.62
C LEU A 162 -22.48 -9.10 -12.95
N ARG A 163 -21.43 -9.91 -12.87
CA ARG A 163 -21.52 -11.35 -13.12
C ARG A 163 -22.39 -12.06 -12.10
N GLU A 164 -22.32 -11.65 -10.83
CA GLU A 164 -23.24 -12.14 -9.78
C GLU A 164 -24.69 -11.79 -10.11
N GLN A 165 -24.98 -10.57 -10.55
CA GLN A 165 -26.33 -10.17 -10.98
C GLN A 165 -26.82 -10.94 -12.20
N VAL A 166 -25.95 -11.21 -13.17
CA VAL A 166 -26.26 -12.02 -14.37
C VAL A 166 -26.57 -13.46 -13.98
N ALA A 167 -25.77 -14.04 -13.10
CA ALA A 167 -26.00 -15.39 -12.57
C ALA A 167 -27.34 -15.47 -11.83
N GLU A 168 -27.65 -14.49 -10.97
CA GLU A 168 -28.92 -14.41 -10.26
C GLU A 168 -30.10 -14.28 -11.23
N ALA A 169 -30.01 -13.39 -12.22
CA ALA A 169 -31.05 -13.19 -13.22
C ALA A 169 -31.29 -14.44 -14.08
N GLY A 170 -30.30 -15.32 -14.22
CA GLY A 170 -30.38 -16.58 -14.95
C GLY A 170 -31.00 -17.74 -14.14
N LYS A 171 -31.08 -17.64 -12.81
CA LYS A 171 -31.59 -18.73 -11.97
C LYS A 171 -33.04 -19.07 -12.29
N GLY A 172 -33.34 -20.37 -12.36
CA GLY A 172 -34.69 -20.88 -12.59
C GLY A 172 -35.22 -20.68 -14.01
N ARG A 173 -34.42 -20.12 -14.94
CA ARG A 173 -34.82 -19.94 -16.33
C ARG A 173 -34.72 -21.24 -17.15
N PRO A 174 -35.68 -21.52 -18.05
CA PRO A 174 -35.62 -22.68 -18.93
C PRO A 174 -34.41 -22.64 -19.87
N LYS A 175 -33.77 -23.79 -20.08
CA LYS A 175 -32.75 -23.94 -21.12
C LYS A 175 -33.35 -23.63 -22.50
N GLY A 176 -32.69 -22.76 -23.26
CA GLY A 176 -33.13 -22.35 -24.60
C GLY A 176 -33.94 -21.06 -24.65
N GLU A 177 -34.32 -20.48 -23.51
CA GLU A 177 -34.92 -19.14 -23.46
C GLU A 177 -33.97 -18.09 -24.07
N ALA A 178 -34.49 -17.21 -24.94
CA ALA A 178 -33.68 -16.19 -25.60
C ALA A 178 -32.98 -15.24 -24.61
N LEU A 179 -33.63 -14.95 -23.47
CA LEU A 179 -33.04 -14.11 -22.42
C LEU A 179 -31.89 -14.83 -21.70
N LEU A 180 -32.01 -16.13 -21.40
CA LEU A 180 -30.92 -16.91 -20.80
C LEU A 180 -29.68 -16.89 -21.70
N ARG A 181 -29.85 -17.09 -23.01
CA ARG A 181 -28.73 -16.99 -23.98
C ARG A 181 -28.07 -15.61 -23.97
N ARG A 182 -28.86 -14.53 -23.93
CA ARG A 182 -28.31 -13.16 -23.86
C ARG A 182 -27.55 -12.90 -22.56
N LEU A 183 -28.00 -13.46 -21.45
CA LEU A 183 -27.31 -13.38 -20.15
C LEU A 183 -25.97 -14.13 -20.20
N GLU A 184 -25.95 -15.33 -20.76
CA GLU A 184 -24.73 -16.13 -20.97
C GLU A 184 -23.72 -15.40 -21.89
N ASP A 185 -24.18 -14.84 -23.01
CA ASP A 185 -23.34 -14.03 -23.92
C ASP A 185 -22.76 -12.80 -23.22
N PHE A 186 -23.55 -12.15 -22.36
CA PHE A 186 -23.11 -11.00 -21.60
C PHE A 186 -22.09 -11.38 -20.51
N ASP A 187 -22.30 -12.47 -19.77
CA ASP A 187 -21.29 -13.00 -18.83
C ASP A 187 -19.98 -13.33 -19.56
N GLY A 188 -20.05 -13.94 -20.74
CA GLY A 188 -18.88 -14.22 -21.56
C GLY A 188 -18.09 -12.97 -21.93
N LYS A 189 -18.76 -11.87 -22.28
CA LYS A 189 -18.11 -10.57 -22.54
C LYS A 189 -17.49 -9.97 -21.28
N LEU A 190 -18.17 -10.04 -20.14
CA LEU A 190 -17.64 -9.59 -18.86
C LEU A 190 -16.39 -10.38 -18.45
N ASP A 191 -16.41 -11.70 -18.63
CA ASP A 191 -15.28 -12.59 -18.36
C ASP A 191 -14.09 -12.31 -19.30
N ALA A 192 -14.35 -12.04 -20.58
CA ALA A 192 -13.32 -11.65 -21.53
C ALA A 192 -12.62 -10.34 -21.13
N ILE A 193 -13.34 -9.36 -20.57
CA ILE A 193 -12.74 -8.13 -20.04
C ILE A 193 -11.95 -8.43 -18.75
N ARG A 194 -12.52 -9.21 -17.82
CA ARG A 194 -11.85 -9.62 -16.57
C ARG A 194 -10.49 -10.25 -16.83
N LYS A 195 -10.41 -11.15 -17.82
CA LYS A 195 -9.18 -11.84 -18.24
C LYS A 195 -8.11 -10.92 -18.84
N LYS A 196 -8.45 -9.69 -19.26
CA LYS A 196 -7.47 -8.69 -19.69
C LYS A 196 -6.85 -7.94 -18.51
N ILE A 197 -7.55 -7.87 -17.37
CA ILE A 197 -7.11 -7.13 -16.18
C ILE A 197 -6.17 -8.00 -15.34
N VAL A 198 -6.57 -9.24 -15.03
CA VAL A 198 -5.81 -10.15 -14.17
C VAL A 198 -5.62 -11.53 -14.78
N ALA A 199 -4.51 -12.18 -14.46
CA ALA A 199 -4.32 -13.60 -14.76
C ALA A 199 -5.31 -14.46 -13.93
N THR A 200 -6.15 -15.24 -14.62
CA THR A 200 -7.21 -16.06 -13.98
C THR A 200 -6.86 -17.55 -13.86
N LYS A 201 -5.69 -18.00 -14.32
CA LYS A 201 -5.24 -19.40 -14.19
C LYS A 201 -4.16 -19.52 -13.12
N GLU A 202 -4.25 -20.57 -12.29
CA GLU A 202 -3.15 -20.96 -11.41
C GLU A 202 -1.92 -21.33 -12.26
N GLY A 203 -0.74 -20.86 -11.84
CA GLY A 203 0.49 -21.07 -12.61
C GLY A 203 0.84 -19.97 -13.61
N GLY A 204 0.30 -18.74 -13.50
CA GLY A 204 0.68 -17.59 -14.34
C GLY A 204 2.19 -17.38 -14.53
N ALA A 205 3.02 -17.81 -13.57
CA ALA A 205 4.49 -17.70 -13.61
C ALA A 205 5.13 -18.76 -14.51
N ILE A 206 4.38 -19.84 -14.78
CA ILE A 206 4.75 -20.99 -15.61
C ILE A 206 4.02 -20.94 -16.96
N THR A 207 2.82 -20.33 -17.03
CA THR A 207 2.06 -20.15 -18.28
C THR A 207 2.39 -18.85 -19.02
N GLY A 208 3.06 -17.89 -18.38
CA GLY A 208 3.51 -16.63 -19.01
C GLY A 208 2.39 -15.66 -19.39
N GLU A 209 1.18 -15.81 -18.84
CA GLU A 209 0.10 -14.86 -19.09
C GLU A 209 0.30 -13.59 -18.25
N GLU A 210 1.15 -12.66 -18.72
CA GLU A 210 1.17 -11.30 -18.19
C GLU A 210 -0.10 -10.55 -18.64
N ARG A 211 -0.86 -10.02 -17.67
CA ARG A 211 -2.01 -9.14 -17.92
C ARG A 211 -1.69 -7.74 -17.41
N LEU A 212 -2.67 -6.84 -17.52
CA LEU A 212 -2.50 -5.45 -17.16
C LEU A 212 -1.93 -5.30 -15.73
N ARG A 213 -2.48 -6.04 -14.76
CA ARG A 213 -2.03 -6.02 -13.37
C ARG A 213 -0.56 -6.41 -13.20
N GLU A 214 -0.08 -7.44 -13.89
CA GLU A 214 1.31 -7.90 -13.79
C GLU A 214 2.27 -6.84 -14.36
N HIS A 215 1.93 -6.21 -15.49
CA HIS A 215 2.70 -5.08 -16.01
C HIS A 215 2.65 -3.86 -15.10
N THR A 216 1.50 -3.58 -14.48
CA THR A 216 1.33 -2.50 -13.50
C THR A 216 2.23 -2.75 -12.28
N ASP A 217 2.32 -3.99 -11.78
CA ASP A 217 3.21 -4.34 -10.67
C ASP A 217 4.69 -4.23 -11.03
N GLN A 218 5.10 -4.70 -12.21
CA GLN A 218 6.46 -4.56 -12.71
C GLN A 218 6.87 -3.09 -12.84
N LEU A 219 6.01 -2.26 -13.45
CA LEU A 219 6.27 -0.84 -13.61
C LEU A 219 6.34 -0.12 -12.25
N TYR A 220 5.41 -0.43 -11.35
CA TYR A 220 5.41 0.14 -10.01
C TYR A 220 6.66 -0.24 -9.23
N GLY A 221 7.09 -1.51 -9.31
CA GLY A 221 8.33 -1.99 -8.72
C GLY A 221 9.56 -1.29 -9.30
N ALA A 222 9.62 -1.11 -10.63
CA ALA A 222 10.72 -0.40 -11.29
C ALA A 222 10.82 1.07 -10.84
N ILE A 223 9.69 1.76 -10.69
CA ILE A 223 9.66 3.16 -10.24
C ILE A 223 10.07 3.25 -8.76
N THR A 224 9.52 2.39 -7.90
CA THR A 224 9.73 2.46 -6.44
C THR A 224 11.08 1.92 -5.98
N SER A 225 11.67 0.96 -6.69
CA SER A 225 13.00 0.43 -6.39
C SER A 225 14.15 1.37 -6.76
N TRP A 226 13.93 2.38 -7.59
CA TRP A 226 14.94 3.39 -7.94
C TRP A 226 15.53 4.09 -6.70
N GLU A 227 14.71 4.25 -5.64
CA GLU A 227 15.13 4.81 -4.36
C GLU A 227 16.04 3.87 -3.55
N MET A 228 16.15 2.58 -3.89
CA MET A 228 16.92 1.59 -3.11
C MET A 228 18.37 1.43 -3.60
N GLY A 229 18.78 2.23 -4.60
CA GLY A 229 20.14 2.31 -5.10
C GLY A 229 20.44 1.27 -6.18
N CYS A 230 20.72 1.76 -7.39
CA CYS A 230 21.73 1.14 -8.24
C CYS A 230 23.07 1.26 -7.50
N GLY A 231 23.58 0.13 -7.02
CA GLY A 231 25.02 -0.07 -6.85
C GLY A 231 25.65 -0.31 -8.22
#